data_AF-A0A7X8IGK6-F1
#
_entry.id   AF-A0A7X8IGK6-F1
#
_cell.length_a   1.000
_cell.length_b   1.000
_cell.length_c   1.000
_cell.angle_alpha   90.00
_cell.angle_beta   90.00
_cell.angle_gamma   90.00
#
_symmetry.space_group_name_H-M   'P 1'
#
loop_
_entity.id
_entity.type
_entity.pdbx_description
1 polymer ?
#
loop_
_entity_poly.entity_id
_entity_poly.type
_entity_poly.pdbx_seq_one_letter_code
_entity_poly.pdbx_strand_id
1 'polypeptide(L)'
;NYFYKDKPQQKAYQEYFENVLENIQLFDCFQVYGHMDYVNRYGEYENRELNPSHYRDIIDEILISLIRKEKGLEVNTSGFKYGLGHPHPKLEILKRYRELGGEIITIGSDAHSPQWIASHFYDAYALLKEAGFKAFTVFEKQQPTWVDIPKNI
;
A
#
# COMPACT_ATOMS: atom_id res chain seq x y z
N ASN A 1 -11.82 11.13 -15.31
CA ASN A 1 -10.47 10.56 -15.07
C ASN A 1 -10.14 9.64 -16.24
N TYR A 2 -9.22 10.03 -17.14
CA TYR A 2 -9.01 9.37 -18.46
C TYR A 2 -8.62 7.90 -18.35
N PHE A 3 -7.92 7.51 -17.29
CA PHE A 3 -7.43 6.14 -17.10
C PHE A 3 -8.55 5.08 -17.11
N TYR A 4 -9.71 5.40 -16.52
CA TYR A 4 -10.84 4.46 -16.37
C TYR A 4 -11.80 4.48 -17.56
N LYS A 5 -11.68 5.47 -18.44
CA LYS A 5 -12.65 5.73 -19.51
C LYS A 5 -12.74 4.52 -20.43
N ASP A 6 -13.98 4.05 -20.67
CA ASP A 6 -14.30 2.93 -21.56
C ASP A 6 -13.64 1.58 -21.18
N LYS A 7 -13.13 1.45 -19.94
CA LYS A 7 -12.53 0.20 -19.45
C LYS A 7 -13.46 -0.49 -18.45
N PRO A 8 -13.75 -1.80 -18.62
CA PRO A 8 -14.27 -2.61 -17.53
C PRO A 8 -13.35 -2.51 -16.32
N GLN A 9 -13.91 -2.42 -15.11
CA GLN A 9 -13.14 -2.27 -13.87
C GLN A 9 -12.00 -3.27 -13.78
N GLN A 10 -12.29 -4.55 -14.06
CA GLN A 10 -11.31 -5.61 -13.92
C GLN A 10 -10.05 -5.33 -14.75
N LYS A 11 -10.25 -4.84 -15.98
CA LYS A 11 -9.17 -4.47 -16.90
C LYS A 11 -8.42 -3.23 -16.43
N ALA A 12 -9.12 -2.21 -15.92
CA ALA A 12 -8.48 -1.00 -15.40
C ALA A 12 -7.58 -1.32 -14.19
N TYR A 13 -8.03 -2.20 -13.30
CA TYR A 13 -7.26 -2.60 -12.12
C TYR A 13 -6.09 -3.51 -12.49
N GLN A 14 -6.28 -4.44 -13.43
CA GLN A 14 -5.20 -5.27 -13.98
C GLN A 14 -4.10 -4.39 -14.59
N GLU A 15 -4.47 -3.47 -15.49
CA GLU A 15 -3.55 -2.55 -16.15
C GLU A 15 -2.82 -1.65 -15.12
N TYR A 16 -3.50 -1.27 -14.04
CA TYR A 16 -2.87 -0.50 -12.98
C TYR A 16 -1.75 -1.31 -12.29
N PHE A 17 -2.00 -2.56 -11.92
CA PHE A 17 -0.97 -3.41 -11.32
C PHE A 17 0.17 -3.74 -12.30
N GLU A 18 -0.13 -3.90 -13.59
CA GLU A 18 0.89 -4.06 -14.65
C GLU A 18 1.81 -2.84 -14.70
N ASN A 19 1.26 -1.63 -14.68
CA ASN A 19 2.05 -0.40 -14.62
C ASN A 19 2.85 -0.28 -13.31
N VAL A 20 2.30 -0.74 -12.18
CA VAL A 20 3.03 -0.77 -10.89
C VAL A 20 4.25 -1.69 -11.00
N LEU A 21 4.07 -2.90 -11.53
CA LEU A 21 5.15 -3.86 -11.70
C LEU A 21 6.22 -3.34 -12.67
N GLU A 22 5.80 -2.79 -13.81
CA GLU A 22 6.70 -2.20 -14.80
C GLU A 22 7.54 -1.06 -14.18
N ASN A 23 6.92 -0.14 -13.43
CA ASN A 23 7.64 0.94 -12.75
C ASN A 23 8.67 0.39 -11.75
N ILE A 24 8.32 -0.63 -10.97
CA ILE A 24 9.24 -1.26 -10.02
C ILE A 24 10.40 -1.93 -10.76
N GLN A 25 10.18 -2.51 -11.94
CA GLN A 25 11.25 -3.12 -12.74
C GLN A 25 12.18 -2.07 -13.35
N LEU A 26 11.64 -0.96 -13.84
CA LEU A 26 12.39 0.09 -14.54
C LEU A 26 13.15 1.05 -13.61
N PHE A 27 12.67 1.25 -12.38
CA PHE A 27 13.23 2.26 -11.48
C PHE A 27 13.73 1.67 -10.16
N ASP A 28 14.76 2.32 -9.60
CA ASP A 28 15.42 1.93 -8.35
C ASP A 28 15.63 3.09 -7.36
N CYS A 29 15.34 4.32 -7.80
CA CYS A 29 15.60 5.56 -7.09
C CYS A 29 14.53 5.91 -6.04
N PHE A 30 14.06 4.91 -5.30
CA PHE A 30 13.08 5.07 -4.23
C PHE A 30 13.38 4.10 -3.08
N GLN A 31 12.76 4.32 -1.92
CA GLN A 31 12.85 3.43 -0.77
C GLN A 31 11.58 2.61 -0.58
N VAL A 32 10.42 3.20 -0.86
CA VAL A 32 9.10 2.61 -0.57
C VAL A 32 8.12 2.91 -1.70
N TYR A 33 7.29 1.93 -2.05
CA TYR A 33 6.21 2.13 -3.01
C TYR A 33 4.94 2.64 -2.31
N GLY A 34 4.45 3.82 -2.73
CA GLY A 34 3.29 4.49 -2.14
C GLY A 34 1.96 3.85 -2.51
N HIS A 35 1.02 3.79 -1.56
CA HIS A 35 -0.39 3.40 -1.73
C HIS A 35 -0.66 2.48 -2.93
N MET A 36 -0.13 1.26 -2.89
CA MET A 36 0.04 0.38 -4.05
C MET A 36 -1.28 -0.06 -4.72
N ASP A 37 -2.42 0.04 -4.05
CA ASP A 37 -3.73 -0.39 -4.55
C ASP A 37 -4.71 0.77 -4.78
N TYR A 38 -4.19 1.99 -4.89
CA TYR A 38 -4.92 3.25 -5.00
C TYR A 38 -5.94 3.34 -6.15
N VAL A 39 -5.86 2.43 -7.13
CA VAL A 39 -6.76 2.36 -8.28
C VAL A 39 -8.24 2.26 -7.88
N ASN A 40 -8.54 1.71 -6.71
CA ASN A 40 -9.90 1.56 -6.23
C ASN A 40 -10.50 2.84 -5.61
N ARG A 41 -9.70 3.92 -5.49
CA ARG A 41 -10.17 5.22 -5.01
C ARG A 41 -11.01 5.98 -6.04
N TYR A 42 -10.83 5.70 -7.34
CA TYR A 42 -11.51 6.37 -8.44
C TYR A 42 -12.21 5.38 -9.40
N GLY A 43 -12.73 5.90 -10.51
CA GLY A 43 -13.52 5.14 -11.48
C GLY A 43 -15.02 5.29 -11.23
N GLU A 44 -15.79 5.43 -12.32
CA GLU A 44 -17.26 5.52 -12.27
C GLU A 44 -17.86 4.11 -12.39
N TYR A 45 -17.51 3.24 -11.43
CA TYR A 45 -18.01 1.88 -11.35
C TYR A 45 -19.06 1.76 -10.24
N GLU A 46 -20.09 0.93 -10.46
CA GLU A 46 -21.17 0.72 -9.48
C GLU A 46 -20.64 0.24 -8.12
N ASN A 47 -19.70 -0.71 -8.14
CA ASN A 47 -18.93 -1.12 -6.98
C ASN A 47 -17.46 -0.85 -7.29
N ARG A 48 -16.72 -0.12 -6.43
CA ARG A 48 -15.27 0.14 -6.57
C ARG A 48 -14.41 -0.79 -5.70
N GLU A 49 -14.99 -1.85 -5.16
CA GLU A 49 -14.27 -2.79 -4.32
C GLU A 49 -13.17 -3.50 -5.11
N LEU A 50 -11.94 -3.37 -4.63
CA LEU A 50 -10.83 -4.20 -5.07
C LEU A 50 -10.76 -5.44 -4.20
N ASN A 51 -10.96 -6.62 -4.78
CA ASN A 51 -10.64 -7.89 -4.12
C ASN A 51 -9.22 -8.33 -4.54
N PRO A 52 -8.21 -8.28 -3.66
CA PRO A 52 -6.83 -8.63 -4.01
C PRO A 52 -6.67 -10.05 -4.55
N SER A 53 -7.55 -10.98 -4.16
CA SER A 53 -7.49 -12.37 -4.64
C SER A 53 -7.68 -12.50 -6.16
N HIS A 54 -8.39 -11.58 -6.80
CA HIS A 54 -8.58 -11.56 -8.25
C HIS A 54 -7.30 -11.17 -9.01
N TYR A 55 -6.32 -10.58 -8.33
CA TYR A 55 -5.06 -10.06 -8.89
C TYR A 55 -3.85 -10.68 -8.17
N ARG A 56 -4.03 -11.84 -7.54
CA ARG A 56 -3.04 -12.41 -6.64
C ARG A 56 -1.67 -12.60 -7.30
N ASP A 57 -1.64 -13.12 -8.51
CA ASP A 57 -0.38 -13.46 -9.19
C ASP A 57 0.47 -12.20 -9.44
N ILE A 58 -0.14 -11.13 -9.96
CA ILE A 58 0.57 -9.88 -10.21
C ILE A 58 0.91 -9.12 -8.92
N ILE A 59 0.04 -9.18 -7.90
CA ILE A 59 0.34 -8.61 -6.59
C ILE A 59 1.54 -9.32 -5.96
N ASP A 60 1.57 -10.66 -5.98
CA ASP A 60 2.70 -11.44 -5.46
C ASP A 60 3.99 -11.07 -6.22
N GLU A 61 3.94 -10.91 -7.55
CA GLU A 61 5.08 -10.48 -8.36
C GLU A 61 5.59 -9.08 -7.98
N ILE A 62 4.68 -8.13 -7.75
CA ILE A 62 5.01 -6.78 -7.27
C ILE A 62 5.70 -6.85 -5.90
N LEU A 63 5.11 -7.58 -4.95
CA LEU A 63 5.63 -7.68 -3.58
C LEU A 63 7.01 -8.36 -3.57
N ILE A 64 7.19 -9.45 -4.32
CA ILE A 64 8.48 -10.14 -4.47
C ILE A 64 9.50 -9.21 -5.12
N SER A 65 9.11 -8.43 -6.12
CA SER A 65 9.99 -7.47 -6.79
C SER A 65 10.48 -6.39 -5.82
N LEU A 66 9.60 -5.84 -4.99
CA LEU A 66 9.99 -4.90 -3.93
C LEU A 66 10.98 -5.53 -2.94
N ILE A 67 10.68 -6.73 -2.46
CA ILE A 67 11.54 -7.45 -1.49
C ILE A 67 12.94 -7.69 -2.07
N ARG A 68 13.02 -8.21 -3.31
CA ARG A 68 14.31 -8.49 -3.98
C ARG A 68 15.16 -7.24 -4.19
N LYS A 69 14.51 -6.08 -4.35
CA LYS A 69 15.17 -4.79 -4.57
C LYS A 69 15.42 -4.03 -3.26
N GLU A 70 15.20 -4.66 -2.11
CA GLU A 70 15.31 -4.06 -0.78
C GLU A 70 14.46 -2.79 -0.63
N LYS A 71 13.26 -2.81 -1.25
CA LYS A 71 12.27 -1.73 -1.19
C LYS A 71 11.12 -2.10 -0.27
N GLY A 72 10.53 -1.08 0.32
CA GLY A 72 9.37 -1.22 1.20
C GLY A 72 8.04 -0.93 0.55
N LEU A 73 7.00 -1.07 1.38
CA LEU A 73 5.61 -0.79 1.05
C LEU A 73 5.05 0.28 2.01
N GLU A 74 4.31 1.26 1.49
CA GLU A 74 3.63 2.26 2.31
C GLU A 74 2.28 1.73 2.79
N VAL A 75 1.97 1.91 4.08
CA VAL A 75 0.60 1.90 4.61
C VAL A 75 0.08 3.32 4.64
N ASN A 76 -0.72 3.66 3.65
CA ASN A 76 -1.31 4.97 3.49
C ASN A 76 -2.71 5.02 4.11
N THR A 77 -2.89 5.82 5.16
CA THR A 77 -4.13 5.88 5.93
C THR A 77 -5.21 6.76 5.31
N SER A 78 -4.95 7.37 4.15
CA SER A 78 -5.93 8.24 3.48
C SER A 78 -7.20 7.49 3.05
N GLY A 79 -7.13 6.17 2.83
CA GLY A 79 -8.32 5.37 2.51
C GLY A 79 -9.43 5.49 3.56
N PHE A 80 -9.07 5.61 4.85
CA PHE A 80 -10.03 5.88 5.92
C PHE A 80 -10.70 7.24 5.79
N LYS A 81 -9.90 8.29 5.54
CA LYS A 81 -10.39 9.66 5.31
C LYS A 81 -11.37 9.75 4.14
N TYR A 82 -11.16 8.97 3.09
CA TYR A 82 -12.04 8.92 1.92
C TYR A 82 -13.20 7.93 2.04
N GLY A 83 -13.42 7.35 3.23
CA GLY A 83 -14.56 6.50 3.53
C GLY A 83 -14.48 5.08 2.93
N LEU A 84 -13.29 4.61 2.57
CA LEU A 84 -13.09 3.25 2.04
C LEU A 84 -13.11 2.18 3.14
N GLY A 85 -12.93 2.58 4.40
CA GLY A 85 -12.91 1.67 5.56
C GLY A 85 -11.61 0.87 5.72
N HIS A 86 -10.60 1.13 4.89
CA HIS A 86 -9.29 0.47 4.94
C HIS A 86 -8.17 1.44 4.48
N PRO A 87 -6.90 1.20 4.84
CA PRO A 87 -5.78 1.96 4.27
C PRO A 87 -5.44 1.44 2.87
N HIS A 88 -4.48 2.08 2.20
CA HIS A 88 -3.85 1.55 1.01
C HIS A 88 -2.43 1.03 1.36
N PRO A 89 -2.08 -0.23 1.10
CA PRO A 89 -2.95 -1.26 0.59
C PRO A 89 -3.85 -1.91 1.64
N LYS A 90 -4.86 -2.66 1.19
CA LYS A 90 -5.71 -3.50 2.04
C LYS A 90 -4.90 -4.46 2.91
N LEU A 91 -5.46 -4.83 4.06
CA LEU A 91 -4.82 -5.71 5.04
C LEU A 91 -4.36 -7.06 4.45
N GLU A 92 -5.11 -7.64 3.52
CA GLU A 92 -4.76 -8.90 2.86
C GLU A 92 -3.43 -8.78 2.11
N ILE A 93 -3.16 -7.64 1.49
CA ILE A 93 -1.89 -7.37 0.80
C ILE A 93 -0.76 -7.20 1.84
N LEU A 94 -1.04 -6.56 2.98
CA LEU A 94 -0.05 -6.40 4.06
C LEU A 94 0.34 -7.76 4.68
N LYS A 95 -0.65 -8.61 4.95
CA LYS A 95 -0.44 -10.01 5.40
C LYS A 95 0.39 -10.76 4.37
N ARG A 96 0.04 -10.64 3.09
CA ARG A 96 0.76 -11.30 2.01
C ARG A 96 2.21 -10.83 1.88
N TYR A 97 2.45 -9.52 1.97
CA TYR A 97 3.80 -8.94 1.97
C TYR A 97 4.64 -9.53 3.11
N ARG A 98 4.07 -9.65 4.32
CA ARG A 98 4.75 -10.27 5.45
C ARG A 98 5.03 -11.76 5.23
N GLU A 99 4.07 -12.53 4.73
CA GLU A 99 4.22 -13.96 4.41
C GLU A 99 5.35 -14.22 3.40
N LEU A 100 5.52 -13.31 2.43
CA LEU A 100 6.56 -13.38 1.40
C LEU A 100 7.95 -12.94 1.91
N GLY A 101 8.06 -12.50 3.17
CA GLY A 101 9.32 -12.10 3.80
C GLY A 101 9.57 -10.58 3.78
N GLY A 102 8.57 -9.77 3.44
CA GLY A 102 8.66 -8.31 3.50
C GLY A 102 8.84 -7.77 4.92
N GLU A 103 9.72 -6.80 5.08
CA GLU A 103 10.07 -6.21 6.39
C GLU A 103 10.07 -4.68 6.41
N ILE A 104 10.21 -4.03 5.25
CA ILE A 104 10.29 -2.57 5.16
C ILE A 104 8.88 -2.05 4.94
N ILE A 105 8.30 -1.44 5.98
CA ILE A 105 6.94 -0.91 5.91
C ILE A 105 6.86 0.47 6.53
N THR A 106 6.35 1.47 5.81
CA THR A 106 6.16 2.83 6.36
C THR A 106 4.68 3.13 6.59
N ILE A 107 4.40 4.21 7.32
CA ILE A 107 3.03 4.70 7.53
C ILE A 107 2.97 6.15 7.06
N GLY A 108 1.99 6.46 6.21
CA GLY A 108 1.77 7.79 5.65
C GLY A 108 0.30 8.19 5.75
N SER A 109 0.01 9.47 6.01
CA SER A 109 -1.39 9.97 6.08
C SER A 109 -1.89 10.62 4.79
N ASP A 110 -1.00 10.88 3.83
CA ASP A 110 -1.29 11.66 2.62
C ASP A 110 -1.98 13.00 2.95
N ALA A 111 -1.54 13.63 4.04
CA ALA A 111 -2.15 14.82 4.59
C ALA A 111 -1.89 16.05 3.69
N HIS A 112 -2.95 16.51 3.04
CA HIS A 112 -2.95 17.75 2.26
C HIS A 112 -3.39 18.99 3.07
N SER A 113 -3.64 18.84 4.36
CA SER A 113 -3.85 19.96 5.29
C SER A 113 -3.50 19.54 6.74
N PRO A 114 -3.12 20.49 7.62
CA PRO A 114 -2.52 20.18 8.93
C PRO A 114 -3.37 19.26 9.82
N GLN A 115 -4.70 19.39 9.77
CA GLN A 115 -5.61 18.57 10.58
C GLN A 115 -5.61 17.08 10.22
N TRP A 116 -5.04 16.70 9.07
CA TRP A 116 -4.94 15.29 8.64
C TRP A 116 -3.58 14.67 8.92
N ILE A 117 -2.62 15.43 9.46
CA ILE A 117 -1.29 14.90 9.82
C ILE A 117 -1.48 13.76 10.81
N ALA A 118 -0.87 12.61 10.50
CA ALA A 118 -0.93 11.39 11.30
C ALA A 118 -2.35 10.86 11.54
N SER A 119 -3.33 11.27 10.74
CA SER A 119 -4.71 10.77 10.82
C SER A 119 -4.72 9.24 10.65
N HIS A 120 -5.47 8.55 11.50
CA HIS A 120 -5.62 7.08 11.49
C HIS A 120 -4.32 6.27 11.71
N PHE A 121 -3.28 6.85 12.33
CA PHE A 121 -2.05 6.10 12.64
C PHE A 121 -2.27 4.96 13.65
N TYR A 122 -3.17 5.14 14.62
CA TYR A 122 -3.53 4.06 15.56
C TYR A 122 -4.19 2.87 14.86
N ASP A 123 -5.05 3.14 13.87
CA ASP A 123 -5.65 2.11 13.02
C ASP A 123 -4.56 1.39 12.20
N ALA A 124 -3.61 2.13 11.63
CA ALA A 124 -2.46 1.55 10.92
C ALA A 124 -1.61 0.65 11.83
N TYR A 125 -1.36 1.06 13.07
CA TYR A 125 -0.62 0.23 14.04
C TYR A 125 -1.36 -1.08 14.36
N ALA A 126 -2.68 -1.02 14.55
CA ALA A 126 -3.49 -2.21 14.80
C ALA A 126 -3.44 -3.17 13.60
N LEU A 127 -3.59 -2.64 12.38
CA LEU A 127 -3.51 -3.43 11.14
C LEU A 127 -2.12 -4.05 10.93
N LEU A 128 -1.05 -3.31 11.20
CA LEU A 128 0.31 -3.83 11.09
C LEU A 128 0.57 -4.96 12.08
N LYS A 129 0.09 -4.83 13.33
CA LYS A 129 0.14 -5.94 14.30
C LYS A 129 -0.64 -7.15 13.80
N GLU A 130 -1.85 -6.95 13.27
CA GLU A 130 -2.66 -8.03 12.71
C GLU A 130 -1.98 -8.70 11.49
N ALA A 131 -1.26 -7.92 10.68
CA ALA A 131 -0.46 -8.41 9.58
C ALA A 131 0.85 -9.11 10.01
N GLY A 132 1.16 -9.14 11.31
CA GLY A 132 2.34 -9.83 11.84
C GLY A 132 3.61 -8.99 11.92
N PHE A 133 3.52 -7.66 11.77
CA PHE A 133 4.63 -6.74 12.00
C PHE A 133 4.77 -6.39 13.49
N LYS A 134 6.02 -6.20 13.92
CA LYS A 134 6.37 -5.75 15.28
C LYS A 134 6.87 -4.31 15.31
N ALA A 135 7.37 -3.84 14.19
CA ALA A 135 7.94 -2.51 13.98
C ALA A 135 7.51 -2.02 12.60
N PHE A 136 7.51 -0.70 12.42
CA PHE A 136 7.48 -0.05 11.11
C PHE A 136 8.82 0.64 10.88
N THR A 137 9.10 1.00 9.64
CA THR A 137 10.36 1.60 9.21
C THR A 137 10.20 3.12 9.07
N VAL A 138 11.20 3.86 9.52
CA VAL A 138 11.41 5.28 9.20
C VAL A 138 12.72 5.41 8.43
N PHE A 139 12.82 6.44 7.59
CA PHE A 139 14.04 6.68 6.81
C PHE A 139 14.65 8.02 7.18
N GLU A 140 15.95 8.02 7.47
CA GLU A 140 16.76 9.23 7.61
C GLU A 140 17.92 9.13 6.62
N LYS A 141 18.08 10.15 5.75
CA LYS A 141 19.11 10.13 4.67
C LYS A 141 19.08 8.82 3.86
N GLN A 142 17.86 8.34 3.56
CA GLN A 142 17.59 7.08 2.86
C GLN A 142 18.05 5.81 3.59
N GLN A 143 18.47 5.91 4.85
CA GLN A 143 18.83 4.76 5.69
C GLN A 143 17.63 4.33 6.55
N PRO A 144 17.26 3.03 6.55
CA PRO A 144 16.13 2.54 7.32
C PRO A 144 16.46 2.40 8.81
N THR A 145 15.52 2.81 9.65
CA THR A 145 15.49 2.50 11.09
C THR A 145 14.13 1.90 11.44
N TRP A 146 14.10 0.82 12.21
CA TRP A 146 12.87 0.19 12.65
C TRP A 146 12.43 0.76 14.00
N VAL A 147 11.17 1.15 14.08
CA VAL A 147 10.51 1.70 15.26
C VAL A 147 9.43 0.72 15.69
N ASP A 148 9.52 0.23 16.92
CA ASP A 148 8.54 -0.69 17.48
C ASP A 148 7.13 -0.10 17.44
N ILE A 149 6.16 -0.93 17.04
CA ILE A 149 4.75 -0.54 17.09
C ILE A 149 4.36 -0.44 18.58
N PRO A 150 3.73 0.67 19.03
CA PRO A 150 3.35 0.85 20.43
C PRO A 150 2.53 -0.33 20.96
N LYS A 151 2.88 -0.85 22.14
CA LYS A 151 2.21 -2.03 22.72
C LYS A 151 0.74 -1.76 23.09
N ASN A 152 0.45 -0.56 23.59
CA ASN A 152 -0.88 -0.12 23.97
C ASN A 152 -1.40 0.86 22.90
N ILE A 153 -2.53 0.52 22.30
CA ILE A 153 -3.31 1.36 21.37
C ILE A 153 -4.69 1.53 21.99
#